data_AF-A0A7X1JCF7-F1
#
_entry.id   AF-A0A7X1JCF7-F1
#
_cell.length_a   1.000
_cell.length_b   1.000
_cell.length_c   1.000
_cell.angle_alpha   90.00
_cell.angle_beta   90.00
_cell.angle_gamma   90.00
#
_symmetry.space_group_name_H-M   'P 1'
#
loop_
_entity.id
_entity.type
_entity.pdbx_description
1 polymer ?
#
loop_
_entity_poly.entity_id
_entity_poly.type
_entity_poly.pdbx_seq_one_letter_code
_entity_poly.pdbx_strand_id
1 'polypeptide(L)'
;MASGTFQSLPVPTTALDGRISAIVLDPGGNPADVVDKGTPVTVRIDWNLTGFLVPLISGTWNVQVKVDEIGGPDDFGEPQSPASIPLNGGGDYQRDIVLNSLQAGRTYSLLVQLTYRNPAGAPAPLGGYVNVGTVNVLL
;
A
#
# COMPACT_ATOMS: atom_id res chain seq x y z
N MET A 1 0.63 -9.98 8.76
CA MET A 1 0.45 -8.64 8.17
C MET A 1 1.58 -7.77 8.66
N ALA A 2 2.31 -7.12 7.75
CA ALA A 2 3.40 -6.22 8.07
C ALA A 2 2.85 -4.84 8.46
N SER A 3 3.43 -4.21 9.47
CA SER A 3 3.13 -2.82 9.85
C SER A 3 4.12 -1.87 9.21
N GLY A 4 3.66 -0.70 8.80
CA GLY A 4 4.47 0.33 8.16
C GLY A 4 4.75 1.54 9.03
N THR A 5 5.47 2.49 8.44
CA THR A 5 5.65 3.83 8.98
C THR A 5 4.51 4.71 8.47
N PHE A 6 3.92 5.52 9.36
CA PHE A 6 2.93 6.52 9.00
C PHE A 6 3.41 7.89 9.50
N GLN A 7 3.33 8.89 8.62
CA GLN A 7 3.62 10.28 8.91
C GLN A 7 2.30 11.05 8.96
N SER A 8 2.01 11.66 10.11
CA SER A 8 0.89 12.59 10.28
C SER A 8 1.29 14.04 9.92
N LEU A 9 0.29 14.90 9.80
CA LEU A 9 0.48 16.35 9.74
C LEU A 9 1.12 16.86 11.04
N PRO A 10 1.75 18.06 11.04
CA PRO A 10 2.41 18.63 12.23
C PRO A 10 1.38 19.17 13.24
N VAL A 11 0.55 18.27 13.76
CA VAL A 11 -0.46 18.50 14.80
C VAL A 11 -0.26 17.45 15.91
N PRO A 12 -0.80 17.67 17.12
CA PRO A 12 -0.77 16.65 18.16
C PRO A 12 -1.38 15.33 17.65
N THR A 13 -0.83 14.18 18.06
CA THR A 13 -1.34 12.85 17.67
C THR A 13 -2.77 12.61 18.17
N THR A 14 -3.21 13.30 19.22
CA THR A 14 -4.60 13.31 19.67
C THR A 14 -5.55 14.03 18.69
N ALA A 15 -5.02 14.92 17.85
CA ALA A 15 -5.79 15.65 16.85
C ALA A 15 -5.85 14.89 15.52
N LEU A 16 -4.71 14.36 15.06
CA LEU A 16 -4.62 13.50 13.89
C LEU A 16 -3.42 12.56 14.00
N ASP A 17 -3.67 11.28 13.85
CA ASP A 17 -2.63 10.26 13.73
C ASP A 17 -3.09 9.16 12.77
N GLY A 18 -2.21 8.23 12.42
CA GLY A 18 -2.59 7.10 11.60
C GLY A 18 -1.62 5.93 11.66
N ARG A 19 -2.06 4.83 11.05
CA ARG A 19 -1.29 3.61 10.87
C ARG A 19 -1.55 3.03 9.50
N ILE A 20 -0.56 2.30 8.98
CA ILE A 20 -0.67 1.56 7.73
C ILE A 20 -0.10 0.16 7.93
N SER A 21 -0.73 -0.83 7.30
CA SER A 21 -0.30 -2.22 7.29
C SER A 21 -0.62 -2.87 5.94
N ALA A 22 0.10 -3.93 5.61
CA ALA A 22 -0.13 -4.66 4.37
C ALA A 22 0.17 -6.15 4.51
N ILE A 23 -0.43 -6.96 3.64
CA ILE A 23 -0.20 -8.40 3.57
C ILE A 23 -0.31 -8.89 2.12
N VAL A 24 0.54 -9.85 1.76
CA VAL A 24 0.45 -10.59 0.50
C VAL A 24 -0.53 -11.73 0.67
N LEU A 25 -1.45 -11.89 -0.28
CA LEU A 25 -2.46 -12.94 -0.32
C LEU A 25 -2.35 -13.73 -1.64
N ASP A 26 -2.47 -15.05 -1.54
CA ASP A 26 -2.72 -15.92 -2.70
C ASP A 26 -4.16 -15.74 -3.22
N PRO A 27 -4.54 -16.36 -4.36
CA PRO A 27 -5.92 -16.28 -4.87
C PRO A 27 -6.99 -16.87 -3.96
N GLY A 28 -6.62 -17.75 -3.02
CA GLY A 28 -7.50 -18.28 -1.98
C GLY A 28 -7.71 -17.31 -0.82
N GLY A 29 -7.00 -16.17 -0.80
CA GLY A 29 -7.04 -15.19 0.28
C GLY A 29 -6.15 -15.53 1.47
N ASN A 30 -5.24 -16.49 1.34
CA ASN A 30 -4.32 -16.89 2.40
C ASN A 30 -3.00 -16.12 2.29
N PRO A 31 -2.35 -15.79 3.41
CA PRO A 31 -1.01 -15.22 3.38
C PRO A 31 -0.02 -16.13 2.65
N ALA A 32 0.75 -15.57 1.72
CA ALA A 32 1.69 -16.36 0.92
C ALA A 32 2.98 -15.58 0.60
N ASP A 33 4.11 -16.25 0.81
CA ASP A 33 5.45 -15.76 0.43
C ASP A 33 6.01 -16.52 -0.79
N VAL A 34 5.37 -17.63 -1.17
CA VAL A 34 5.72 -18.48 -2.33
C VAL A 34 4.45 -18.75 -3.12
N VAL A 35 4.48 -18.51 -4.43
CA VAL A 35 3.33 -18.68 -5.31
C VAL A 35 3.69 -19.44 -6.58
N ASP A 36 2.73 -20.21 -7.08
CA ASP A 36 2.87 -20.92 -8.35
C ASP A 36 2.94 -19.94 -9.52
N LYS A 37 3.60 -20.35 -10.61
CA LYS A 37 3.63 -19.59 -11.85
C LYS A 37 2.24 -19.20 -12.35
N GLY A 38 2.11 -17.93 -12.74
CA GLY A 38 0.87 -17.39 -13.31
C GLY A 38 -0.24 -17.18 -12.28
N THR A 39 0.04 -17.42 -11.00
CA THR A 39 -0.89 -17.16 -9.90
C THR A 39 -0.89 -15.65 -9.60
N PRO A 40 -2.03 -14.95 -9.74
CA PRO A 40 -2.08 -13.54 -9.39
C PRO A 40 -1.88 -13.38 -7.88
N VAL A 41 -1.04 -12.43 -7.51
CA VAL A 41 -0.74 -12.10 -6.11
C VAL A 41 -1.52 -10.86 -5.73
N THR A 42 -2.20 -10.87 -4.59
CA THR A 42 -2.92 -9.69 -4.09
C THR A 42 -2.18 -9.10 -2.90
N VAL A 43 -1.81 -7.83 -2.97
CA VAL A 43 -1.40 -7.07 -1.78
C VAL A 43 -2.62 -6.38 -1.22
N ARG A 44 -3.04 -6.78 -0.01
CA ARG A 44 -4.06 -6.05 0.76
C ARG A 44 -3.38 -5.00 1.60
N ILE A 45 -3.82 -3.76 1.45
CA ILE A 45 -3.35 -2.60 2.20
C ILE A 45 -4.48 -2.09 3.07
N ASP A 46 -4.20 -1.92 4.36
CA ASP A 46 -5.10 -1.33 5.34
C ASP A 46 -4.44 -0.08 5.91
N TRP A 47 -5.17 1.02 5.98
CA TRP A 47 -4.73 2.19 6.74
C TRP A 47 -5.87 2.78 7.54
N ASN A 48 -5.53 3.27 8.73
CA ASN A 48 -6.48 3.86 9.65
C ASN A 48 -5.98 5.23 10.10
N LEU A 49 -6.89 6.19 10.16
CA LEU A 49 -6.69 7.50 10.77
C LEU A 49 -7.45 7.58 12.09
N THR A 50 -6.89 8.29 13.04
CA THR A 50 -7.51 8.56 14.35
C THR A 50 -7.37 10.04 14.71
N GLY A 51 -8.20 10.49 15.66
CA GLY A 51 -8.21 11.88 16.12
C GLY A 51 -9.41 12.68 15.62
N PHE A 52 -9.70 13.80 16.30
CA PHE A 52 -10.90 14.59 16.04
C PHE A 52 -10.85 15.38 14.70
N LEU A 53 -9.68 15.48 14.06
CA LEU A 53 -9.54 16.12 12.75
C LEU A 53 -9.91 15.19 11.57
N VAL A 54 -10.04 13.88 11.78
CA VAL A 54 -10.38 12.91 10.72
C VAL A 54 -11.63 13.32 9.91
N PRO A 55 -12.77 13.72 10.50
CA PRO A 55 -13.93 14.17 9.72
C PRO A 55 -13.77 15.56 9.10
N LEU A 56 -12.72 16.31 9.46
CA LEU A 56 -12.47 17.69 9.00
C LEU A 56 -11.46 17.77 7.86
N ILE A 57 -10.70 16.70 7.61
CA ILE A 57 -9.78 16.60 6.48
C ILE A 57 -10.49 16.05 5.25
N SER A 58 -10.12 16.56 4.07
CA SER A 58 -10.59 16.09 2.76
C SER A 58 -9.43 15.99 1.79
N GLY A 59 -9.62 15.41 0.61
CA GLY A 59 -8.56 15.19 -0.37
C GLY A 59 -8.56 13.76 -0.87
N THR A 60 -7.39 13.28 -1.30
CA THR A 60 -7.27 11.98 -1.96
C THR A 60 -6.02 11.23 -1.52
N TRP A 61 -6.19 9.97 -1.12
CA TRP A 61 -5.12 9.01 -0.97
C TRP A 61 -4.67 8.48 -2.33
N ASN A 62 -3.38 8.27 -2.51
CA ASN A 62 -2.80 7.60 -3.67
C ASN A 62 -1.99 6.41 -3.16
N VAL A 63 -2.38 5.20 -3.59
CA VAL A 63 -1.78 3.94 -3.15
C VAL A 63 -1.13 3.25 -4.35
N GLN A 64 0.10 2.76 -4.16
CA GLN A 64 0.81 1.96 -5.14
C GLN A 64 1.69 0.92 -4.43
N VAL A 65 1.79 -0.27 -4.99
CA VAL A 65 2.82 -1.25 -4.62
C VAL A 65 4.01 -1.05 -5.55
N LYS A 66 5.18 -0.77 -4.99
CA LYS A 66 6.46 -0.84 -5.68
C LYS A 66 6.98 -2.27 -5.59
N VAL A 67 7.38 -2.80 -6.73
CA VAL A 67 7.90 -4.15 -6.93
C VAL A 67 9.34 -4.01 -7.40
N ASP A 68 10.25 -4.69 -6.73
CA ASP A 68 11.70 -4.65 -6.97
C ASP A 68 12.19 -6.10 -7.14
N GLU A 69 12.72 -6.46 -8.32
CA GLU A 69 13.23 -7.81 -8.55
C GLU A 69 14.57 -7.97 -7.83
N ILE A 70 14.69 -8.98 -6.98
CA ILE A 70 15.94 -9.24 -6.27
C ILE A 70 16.97 -9.79 -7.25
N GLY A 71 17.90 -8.93 -7.65
CA GLY A 71 19.03 -9.28 -8.51
C GLY A 71 18.70 -9.36 -10.00
N GLY A 72 17.57 -8.80 -10.43
CA GLY A 72 17.19 -8.72 -11.84
C GLY A 72 16.70 -7.32 -12.25
N PRO A 73 16.22 -7.16 -13.50
CA PRO A 73 15.83 -5.86 -14.05
C PRO A 73 14.35 -5.49 -13.88
N ASP A 74 13.49 -6.41 -13.41
CA ASP A 74 12.04 -6.24 -13.44
C ASP A 74 11.52 -5.42 -12.25
N ASP A 75 11.79 -4.10 -12.26
CA ASP A 75 11.32 -3.14 -11.26
C ASP A 75 10.15 -2.30 -11.79
N PHE A 76 9.06 -2.22 -11.02
CA PHE A 76 7.85 -1.53 -11.46
C PHE A 76 6.93 -1.10 -10.31
N GLY A 77 5.83 -0.44 -10.66
CA GLY A 77 4.78 -0.08 -9.71
C GLY A 77 3.41 -0.56 -10.20
N GLU A 78 2.63 -1.16 -9.31
CA GLU A 78 1.26 -1.57 -9.57
C GLU A 78 0.25 -0.91 -8.62
N PRO A 79 -0.88 -0.39 -9.14
CA PRO A 79 -1.11 -0.09 -10.56
C PRO A 79 -0.08 0.92 -11.10
N GLN A 80 0.16 0.94 -12.43
CA GLN A 80 1.16 1.82 -13.06
C GLN A 80 0.97 3.30 -12.68
N SER A 81 -0.28 3.75 -12.66
CA SER A 81 -0.70 5.01 -12.05
C SER A 81 -1.31 4.70 -10.68
N PRO A 82 -0.88 5.35 -9.58
CA PRO A 82 -1.39 5.08 -8.24
C PRO A 82 -2.93 5.09 -8.17
N ALA A 83 -3.48 4.16 -7.38
CA ALA A 83 -4.91 4.10 -7.14
C ALA A 83 -5.33 5.30 -6.29
N SER A 84 -6.27 6.11 -6.79
CA SER A 84 -6.83 7.26 -6.10
C SER A 84 -8.04 6.86 -5.24
N ILE A 85 -7.99 7.14 -3.95
CA ILE A 85 -9.08 6.88 -2.99
C ILE A 85 -9.46 8.20 -2.31
N PRO A 86 -10.66 8.75 -2.59
CA PRO A 86 -11.13 9.96 -1.92
C PRO A 86 -11.25 9.74 -0.41
N LEU A 87 -10.88 10.76 0.38
CA LEU A 87 -11.24 10.79 1.79
C LEU A 87 -12.76 10.95 1.92
N ASN A 88 -13.38 10.10 2.74
CA ASN A 88 -14.83 10.06 2.95
C ASN A 88 -15.26 10.55 4.34
N GLY A 89 -14.35 11.20 5.08
CA GLY A 89 -14.54 11.60 6.48
C GLY A 89 -14.45 10.44 7.49
N GLY A 90 -14.27 9.21 7.01
CA GLY A 90 -14.00 8.04 7.82
C GLY A 90 -12.51 7.88 8.15
N GLY A 91 -12.23 7.06 9.16
CA GLY A 91 -10.88 6.72 9.58
C GLY A 91 -10.32 5.47 8.93
N ASP A 92 -11.17 4.50 8.57
CA ASP A 92 -10.74 3.18 8.10
C ASP A 92 -10.81 3.05 6.58
N TYR A 93 -9.73 2.55 6.00
CA TYR A 93 -9.59 2.35 4.56
C TYR A 93 -8.90 1.02 4.29
N GLN A 94 -9.35 0.36 3.22
CA GLN A 94 -8.73 -0.85 2.69
C GLN A 94 -8.63 -0.74 1.17
N ARG A 95 -7.54 -1.27 0.61
CA ARG A 95 -7.40 -1.44 -0.83
C ARG A 95 -6.64 -2.73 -1.14
N ASP A 96 -7.18 -3.51 -2.07
CA ASP A 96 -6.49 -4.65 -2.66
C ASP A 96 -5.85 -4.20 -4.00
N ILE A 97 -4.57 -4.53 -4.20
CA ILE A 97 -3.82 -4.34 -5.44
C ILE A 97 -3.37 -5.72 -5.92
N VAL A 98 -3.85 -6.12 -7.09
CA VAL A 98 -3.44 -7.36 -7.74
C VAL A 98 -2.18 -7.09 -8.57
N LEU A 99 -1.14 -7.88 -8.36
CA LEU A 99 0.12 -7.84 -9.11
C LEU A 99 0.03 -8.83 -10.26
N ASN A 100 -0.08 -8.32 -11.49
CA ASN A 100 -0.26 -9.13 -12.69
C ASN A 100 1.03 -9.31 -13.52
N SER A 101 2.07 -8.54 -13.19
CA SER A 101 3.30 -8.50 -13.98
C SER A 101 4.46 -9.33 -13.42
N LEU A 102 4.25 -10.07 -12.32
CA LEU A 102 5.28 -10.92 -11.73
C LEU A 102 5.68 -12.07 -12.67
N GLN A 103 6.98 -12.26 -12.88
CA GLN A 103 7.52 -13.30 -13.76
C GLN A 103 7.87 -14.57 -13.00
N ALA A 104 7.72 -15.72 -13.67
CA ALA A 104 8.05 -17.02 -13.11
C ALA A 104 9.55 -17.19 -12.85
N GLY A 105 9.89 -17.93 -11.79
CA GLY A 105 11.28 -18.20 -11.38
C GLY A 105 12.00 -17.00 -10.76
N ARG A 106 11.26 -15.94 -10.39
CA ARG A 106 11.82 -14.70 -9.86
C ARG A 106 11.43 -14.48 -8.41
N THR A 107 12.20 -13.63 -7.73
CA THR A 107 11.93 -13.22 -6.36
C THR A 107 11.84 -11.71 -6.32
N TYR A 108 10.81 -11.18 -5.66
CA TYR A 108 10.52 -9.76 -5.62
C TYR A 108 10.41 -9.25 -4.18
N SER A 109 10.96 -8.07 -3.92
CA SER A 109 10.68 -7.28 -2.72
C SER A 109 9.49 -6.36 -2.97
N LEU A 110 8.56 -6.29 -2.02
CA LEU A 110 7.32 -5.53 -2.14
C LEU A 110 7.26 -4.39 -1.12
N LEU A 111 7.01 -3.18 -1.61
CA LEU A 111 6.86 -1.97 -0.80
C LEU A 111 5.54 -1.27 -1.13
N VAL A 112 4.66 -1.12 -0.16
CA VAL A 112 3.48 -0.25 -0.31
C VAL A 112 3.88 1.19 -0.07
N GLN A 113 3.43 2.07 -0.95
CA GLN A 113 3.53 3.51 -0.81
C GLN A 113 2.12 4.12 -0.72
N LEU A 114 1.86 4.88 0.35
CA LEU A 114 0.64 5.65 0.56
C LEU A 114 1.01 7.13 0.62
N THR A 115 0.41 7.94 -0.25
CA THR A 115 0.60 9.40 -0.26
C THR A 115 -0.72 10.13 -0.28
N TYR A 116 -0.74 11.36 0.22
CA TYR A 116 -1.95 12.19 0.28
C TYR A 116 -1.80 13.44 -0.60
N ARG A 117 -2.90 13.79 -1.27
CA ARG A 117 -3.09 15.08 -1.93
C ARG A 117 -4.22 15.83 -1.23
N ASN A 118 -3.99 17.11 -0.97
CA ASN A 118 -4.98 18.00 -0.37
C ASN A 118 -6.14 18.29 -1.36
N PRO A 119 -7.20 19.00 -0.93
CA PRO A 119 -8.35 19.30 -1.79
C PRO A 119 -8.02 20.11 -3.05
N ALA A 120 -6.91 20.86 -3.04
CA ALA A 120 -6.41 21.58 -4.21
C ALA A 120 -5.56 20.70 -5.15
N GLY A 121 -5.44 19.39 -4.85
CA GLY A 121 -4.64 18.43 -5.61
C GLY A 121 -3.14 18.50 -5.33
N ALA A 122 -2.68 19.34 -4.42
CA ALA A 122 -1.27 19.47 -4.08
C ALA A 122 -0.82 18.37 -3.09
N PRO A 123 0.40 17.82 -3.21
CA PRO A 123 0.95 16.90 -2.23
C PRO A 123 0.99 17.51 -0.83
N ALA A 124 0.74 16.71 0.20
CA ALA A 124 0.92 17.11 1.60
C ALA A 124 1.66 16.02 2.39
N PRO A 125 2.31 16.37 3.52
CA PRO A 125 3.13 15.46 4.31
C PRO A 125 2.28 14.56 5.22
N LEU A 126 1.38 13.80 4.60
CA LEU A 126 0.51 12.81 5.23
C LEU A 126 0.57 11.53 4.39
N GLY A 127 0.80 10.38 5.01
CA GLY A 127 0.95 9.12 4.29
C GLY A 127 1.91 8.17 4.99
N GLY A 128 2.45 7.21 4.26
CA GLY A 128 3.29 6.20 4.85
C GLY A 128 3.79 5.18 3.86
N TYR A 129 4.53 4.20 4.37
CA TYR A 129 4.99 3.06 3.58
C TYR A 129 5.03 1.80 4.43
N VAL A 130 4.87 0.64 3.79
CA VAL A 130 5.02 -0.68 4.41
C VAL A 130 6.01 -1.49 3.58
N ASN A 131 7.09 -1.96 4.19
CA ASN A 131 7.85 -3.06 3.60
C ASN A 131 7.06 -4.34 3.85
N VAL A 132 6.44 -4.89 2.81
CA VAL A 132 5.52 -6.02 2.93
C VAL A 132 6.28 -7.33 3.11
N GLY A 133 7.47 -7.42 2.52
CA GLY A 133 8.31 -8.60 2.51
C GLY A 133 8.67 -9.03 1.09
N THR A 134 8.97 -10.32 0.95
CA THR A 134 9.46 -10.90 -0.29
C THR A 134 8.47 -11.95 -0.81
N VAL A 135 8.28 -12.00 -2.11
CA VAL A 135 7.47 -13.04 -2.79
C VAL A 135 8.35 -13.79 -3.79
N ASN A 136 8.33 -15.11 -3.71
CA ASN A 136 8.98 -16.00 -4.66
C ASN A 136 7.94 -16.61 -5.62
N VAL A 137 8.17 -16.45 -6.92
CA VAL A 137 7.33 -17.03 -7.97
C VAL A 137 8.03 -18.26 -8.52
N LEU A 138 7.39 -19.42 -8.41
CA LEU A 138 7.95 -20.68 -8.91
C LEU A 138 8.02 -20.71 -10.45
N LEU A 139 8.85 -21.63 -10.99
CA LEU A 139 9.13 -21.78 -12.43
C LEU A 139 7.99 -22.39 -13.25
#